data_AF-A0A348ZT23-F1
#
_entry.id   AF-A0A348ZT23-F1
#
_cell.length_a   1.000
_cell.length_b   1.000
_cell.length_c   1.000
_cell.angle_alpha   90.00
_cell.angle_beta   90.00
_cell.angle_gamma   90.00
#
_symmetry.space_group_name_H-M   'P 1'
#
loop_
_entity.id
_entity.type
_entity.pdbx_description
1 polymer ?
#
loop_
_entity_poly.entity_id
_entity_poly.type
_entity_poly.pdbx_seq_one_letter_code
_entity_poly.pdbx_strand_id
1 'polypeptide(L)'
;MMEIDIRRIEKREADGESLGTRSTYVVAEGKNEFIIDCTYHPHQGSRMNLQGKEGTLHIHAEDDTVVRQIVALGGGCALAIHEEVVDGLSPASLRAIMNTEYGK
;
A
#
# COMPACT_ATOMS: atom_id res chain seq x y z
N MET A 1 -10.30 -12.15 -16.78
CA MET A 1 -9.54 -11.01 -16.22
C MET A 1 -10.55 -10.16 -15.48
N MET A 2 -10.37 -9.93 -14.18
CA MET A 2 -11.23 -8.98 -13.45
C MET A 2 -10.89 -7.56 -13.91
N GLU A 3 -11.90 -6.71 -14.00
CA GLU A 3 -11.71 -5.30 -14.29
C GLU A 3 -11.11 -4.61 -13.07
N ILE A 4 -10.03 -3.87 -13.28
CA ILE A 4 -9.32 -3.09 -12.27
C ILE A 4 -9.41 -1.62 -12.68
N ASP A 5 -10.06 -0.81 -11.87
CA ASP A 5 -10.11 0.65 -12.01
C ASP A 5 -9.30 1.29 -10.89
N ILE A 6 -8.35 2.16 -11.26
CA ILE A 6 -7.47 2.85 -10.32
C ILE A 6 -7.51 4.33 -10.61
N ARG A 7 -7.94 5.12 -9.62
CA ARG A 7 -8.07 6.56 -9.73
C ARG A 7 -7.32 7.24 -8.59
N ARG A 8 -6.37 8.12 -8.92
CA ARG A 8 -5.76 9.01 -7.93
C ARG A 8 -6.76 10.11 -7.58
N ILE A 9 -7.09 10.26 -6.31
CA ILE A 9 -8.06 11.25 -5.82
C ILE A 9 -7.41 12.41 -5.06
N GLU A 10 -6.19 12.21 -4.55
CA GLU A 10 -5.45 13.24 -3.83
C GLU A 10 -3.94 13.08 -4.09
N LYS A 11 -3.22 14.21 -4.09
CA LYS A 11 -1.76 14.25 -4.05
C LYS A 11 -1.33 15.44 -3.21
N ARG A 12 -0.52 15.21 -2.19
CA ARG A 12 0.05 16.25 -1.33
C ARG A 12 1.48 15.94 -0.95
N GLU A 13 2.20 16.95 -0.51
CA GLU A 13 3.46 16.73 0.20
C GLU A 13 3.17 16.02 1.51
N ALA A 14 4.01 15.05 1.87
CA ALA A 14 3.89 14.36 3.16
C ALA A 14 4.37 15.30 4.27
N ASP A 15 3.59 15.44 5.34
CA ASP A 15 3.99 16.24 6.51
C ASP A 15 5.19 15.61 7.24
N GLY A 16 6.25 16.40 7.49
CA GLY A 16 7.44 16.02 8.26
C GLY A 16 8.78 16.28 7.56
N GLU A 17 9.90 16.08 8.28
CA GLU A 17 11.29 16.39 7.86
C GLU A 17 11.81 15.61 6.63
N SER A 18 11.02 14.71 6.06
CA SER A 18 11.37 13.95 4.85
C SER A 18 10.39 14.29 3.74
N LEU A 19 10.86 15.06 2.75
CA LEU A 19 10.19 15.54 1.52
C LEU A 19 9.58 14.41 0.68
N GLY A 20 8.59 13.70 1.22
CA GLY A 20 7.84 12.67 0.54
C GLY A 20 6.63 13.24 -0.17
N THR A 21 6.09 12.50 -1.13
CA THR A 21 4.77 12.77 -1.72
C THR A 21 3.81 11.69 -1.25
N ARG A 22 2.66 12.09 -0.70
CA ARG A 22 1.54 11.19 -0.42
C ARG A 22 0.49 11.35 -1.52
N SER A 23 0.16 10.25 -2.18
CA SER A 23 -0.94 10.13 -3.13
C SER A 23 -2.00 9.20 -2.57
N THR A 24 -3.27 9.54 -2.72
CA THR A 24 -4.40 8.69 -2.32
C THR A 24 -5.08 8.14 -3.57
N TYR A 25 -5.33 6.84 -3.58
CA TYR A 25 -5.95 6.10 -4.68
C TYR A 25 -7.23 5.43 -4.24
N VAL A 26 -8.23 5.44 -5.13
CA VAL A 26 -9.35 4.50 -5.07
C VAL A 26 -9.04 3.38 -6.05
N VAL A 27 -9.10 2.14 -5.56
CA VAL A 27 -8.92 0.91 -6.35
C VAL A 27 -10.22 0.14 -6.29
N ALA A 28 -10.90 0.02 -7.42
CA ALA A 28 -12.06 -0.85 -7.58
C ALA A 28 -11.66 -2.11 -8.34
N GLU A 29 -11.86 -3.27 -7.71
CA GLU A 29 -11.53 -4.57 -8.29
C GLU A 29 -12.70 -5.55 -8.06
N GLY A 30 -13.42 -5.84 -9.14
CA GLY A 30 -14.65 -6.63 -9.09
C GLY A 30 -15.74 -5.94 -8.25
N LYS A 31 -16.06 -6.51 -7.08
CA LYS A 31 -17.06 -5.97 -6.14
C LYS A 31 -16.45 -5.20 -4.97
N ASN A 32 -15.12 -5.16 -4.90
CA ASN A 32 -14.41 -4.58 -3.78
C ASN A 32 -13.89 -3.20 -4.18
N GLU A 33 -13.91 -2.27 -3.23
CA GLU A 33 -13.31 -0.95 -3.36
C GLU A 33 -12.37 -0.73 -2.18
N PHE A 34 -11.16 -0.25 -2.48
CA PHE A 34 -10.11 0.02 -1.50
C PHE A 34 -9.64 1.47 -1.66
N ILE A 35 -9.39 2.12 -0.53
CA ILE A 35 -8.69 3.41 -0.52
C ILE A 35 -7.26 3.15 -0.05
N ILE A 36 -6.30 3.43 -0.92
CA ILE A 36 -4.88 3.16 -0.70
C ILE A 36 -4.12 4.48 -0.64
N ASP A 37 -3.44 4.70 0.48
CA ASP A 37 -2.45 5.74 0.64
C ASP A 37 -1.10 5.23 0.16
N CYS A 38 -0.49 5.91 -0.80
CA CYS A 38 0.87 5.65 -1.27
C CYS A 38 1.77 6.83 -0.91
N THR A 39 2.76 6.59 -0.05
CA THR A 39 3.77 7.58 0.31
C THR A 39 5.08 7.22 -0.38
N TYR A 40 5.55 8.08 -1.26
CA TYR A 40 6.84 7.96 -1.92
C TYR A 40 7.88 8.87 -1.26
N HIS A 41 9.01 8.30 -0.88
CA HIS A 41 10.19 9.03 -0.42
C HIS A 41 11.37 8.75 -1.37
N PRO A 42 12.05 9.77 -1.91
CA PRO A 42 13.12 9.60 -2.89
C PRO A 42 14.26 8.64 -2.48
N HIS A 43 14.54 8.53 -1.17
CA HIS A 43 15.64 7.72 -0.64
C HIS A 43 15.18 6.50 0.17
N GLN A 44 13.89 6.40 0.51
CA GLN A 44 13.36 5.33 1.36
C GLN A 44 12.36 4.42 0.61
N GLY A 45 12.09 4.72 -0.66
CA GLY A 45 11.15 3.97 -1.49
C GLY A 45 9.70 4.39 -1.28
N SER A 46 8.78 3.56 -1.75
CA SER A 46 7.34 3.74 -1.59
C SER A 46 6.80 2.86 -0.47
N ARG A 47 5.79 3.36 0.24
CA ARG A 47 4.99 2.61 1.21
C ARG A 47 3.54 2.76 0.85
N MET A 48 2.80 1.66 0.92
CA MET A 48 1.36 1.64 0.66
C MET A 48 0.62 1.18 1.90
N ASN A 49 -0.53 1.79 2.19
CA ASN A 49 -1.35 1.48 3.35
C ASN A 49 -2.83 1.51 2.96
N LEU A 50 -3.66 0.68 3.60
CA LEU A 50 -5.11 0.81 3.51
C LEU A 50 -5.58 1.96 4.40
N GLN A 51 -6.39 2.86 3.87
CA GLN A 51 -6.91 3.97 4.65
C GLN A 51 -7.74 3.45 5.84
N GLY A 52 -7.50 4.03 7.02
CA GLY A 52 -8.18 3.63 8.27
C GLY A 52 -7.71 2.29 8.85
N LYS A 53 -6.68 1.66 8.27
CA LYS A 53 -6.08 0.42 8.78
C LYS A 53 -4.59 0.61 9.05
N GLU A 54 -4.14 0.10 10.18
CA GLU A 54 -2.71 0.03 10.49
C GLU A 54 -2.01 -1.03 9.62
N GLY A 55 -0.72 -0.83 9.37
CA GLY A 55 0.13 -1.75 8.63
C GLY A 55 0.31 -1.37 7.17
N THR A 56 1.36 -1.90 6.56
CA THR A 56 1.76 -1.63 5.17
C THR A 56 1.34 -2.78 4.25
N LEU A 57 0.92 -2.45 3.04
CA LEU A 57 0.60 -3.41 1.99
C LEU A 57 1.86 -3.90 1.28
N HIS A 58 1.96 -5.20 1.09
CA HIS A 58 3.03 -5.88 0.36
C HIS A 58 2.47 -6.96 -0.53
N ILE A 59 3.22 -7.30 -1.59
CA ILE A 59 2.95 -8.49 -2.39
C ILE A 59 3.75 -9.62 -1.78
N HIS A 60 3.07 -10.63 -1.25
CA HIS A 60 3.71 -11.84 -0.76
C HIS A 60 4.19 -12.66 -1.97
N ALA A 61 5.50 -12.89 -2.05
CA ALA A 61 6.14 -13.39 -3.26
C ALA A 61 5.85 -14.89 -3.52
N GLU A 62 5.56 -15.66 -2.48
CA GLU A 62 5.38 -17.11 -2.59
C GLU A 62 4.03 -17.49 -3.21
N ASP A 63 2.97 -16.73 -2.92
CA ASP A 63 1.60 -17.02 -3.34
C ASP A 63 0.97 -15.92 -4.22
N ASP A 64 1.72 -14.87 -4.56
CA ASP A 64 1.27 -13.70 -5.34
C ASP A 64 -0.03 -13.13 -4.74
N THR A 65 -0.08 -13.02 -3.42
CA THR A 65 -1.19 -12.40 -2.69
C THR A 65 -0.81 -11.01 -2.17
N VAL A 66 -1.83 -10.18 -1.91
CA VAL A 66 -1.63 -8.91 -1.21
C VAL A 66 -1.84 -9.13 0.28
N VAL A 67 -0.83 -8.79 1.07
CA VAL A 67 -0.88 -8.88 2.53
C VAL A 67 -0.71 -7.52 3.17
N ARG A 68 -1.37 -7.33 4.32
CA ARG A 68 -1.17 -6.22 5.23
C ARG A 68 -0.24 -6.67 6.34
N GLN A 69 0.97 -6.12 6.37
CA GLN A 69 1.96 -6.38 7.40
C GLN A 69 1.88 -5.31 8.50
N ILE A 70 1.61 -5.74 9.72
CA ILE A 70 1.61 -4.93 10.94
C ILE A 70 2.85 -5.29 11.74
N VAL A 71 3.66 -4.29 12.06
CA VAL A 71 4.87 -4.46 12.88
C VAL A 71 4.61 -3.86 14.25
N ALA A 72 4.69 -4.69 15.28
CA ALA A 72 4.53 -4.28 16.67
C ALA A 72 5.79 -4.58 17.48
N LEU A 73 6.01 -3.79 18.53
CA LEU A 73 7.02 -4.10 19.54
C LEU A 73 6.45 -5.16 20.49
N GLY A 74 7.04 -6.35 20.45
CA GLY A 74 6.74 -7.44 21.36
C GLY A 74 7.47 -7.31 22.70
N GLY A 75 7.14 -8.19 23.64
CA GLY A 75 7.87 -8.30 24.91
C GLY A 75 9.35 -8.62 24.69
N GLY A 76 10.23 -8.00 25.48
CA GLY A 76 11.68 -8.26 25.44
C GLY A 76 12.42 -7.66 24.24
N CYS A 77 11.92 -6.57 23.66
CA CYS A 77 12.48 -5.90 22.47
C CYS A 77 12.40 -6.74 21.17
N ALA A 78 11.59 -7.79 21.15
CA ALA A 78 11.33 -8.56 19.94
C ALA A 78 10.41 -7.78 18.98
N LEU A 79 10.63 -7.93 17.67
CA LEU A 79 9.68 -7.46 16.66
C LEU A 79 8.64 -8.55 16.43
N ALA A 80 7.37 -8.22 16.61
CA ALA A 80 6.25 -9.06 16.23
C ALA A 80 5.74 -8.59 14.86
N ILE A 81 5.69 -9.51 13.90
CA ILE A 81 5.16 -9.26 12.56
C ILE A 81 3.87 -10.06 12.44
N HIS A 82 2.79 -9.36 12.12
CA HIS A 82 1.49 -9.95 11.84
C HIS A 82 1.14 -9.65 10.39
N GLU A 83 0.83 -10.69 9.63
CA GLU A 83 0.43 -10.58 8.23
C GLU A 83 -1.00 -11.06 8.06
N GLU A 84 -1.77 -10.31 7.28
CA GLU A 84 -3.15 -10.64 6.94
C GLU A 84 -3.35 -10.52 5.44
N VAL A 85 -3.91 -11.54 4.81
CA VAL A 85 -4.31 -11.48 3.40
C VAL A 85 -5.42 -10.45 3.23
N VAL A 86 -5.29 -9.61 2.21
CA VAL A 86 -6.30 -8.63 1.81
C VAL A 86 -7.14 -9.22 0.69
N ASP A 87 -8.22 -9.88 1.06
CA ASP A 87 -9.12 -10.51 0.10
C ASP A 87 -9.66 -9.51 -0.93
N GLY A 88 -9.57 -9.89 -2.19
CA GLY A 88 -10.13 -9.12 -3.31
C GLY A 88 -9.26 -7.99 -3.83
N LEU A 89 -8.06 -7.78 -3.30
CA LEU A 89 -7.06 -6.85 -3.83
C LEU A 89 -5.94 -7.65 -4.49
N SER A 90 -5.70 -7.44 -5.79
CA SER A 90 -4.66 -8.18 -6.50
C SER A 90 -3.29 -7.49 -6.47
N PRO A 91 -2.19 -8.25 -6.64
CA PRO A 91 -0.87 -7.68 -6.87
C PRO A 91 -0.79 -6.74 -8.06
N ALA A 92 -1.61 -6.95 -9.10
CA ALA A 92 -1.66 -6.10 -10.28
C ALA A 92 -2.07 -4.66 -9.90
N SER A 93 -3.02 -4.51 -8.99
CA SER A 93 -3.47 -3.22 -8.48
C SER A 93 -2.35 -2.44 -7.77
N LEU A 94 -1.57 -3.11 -6.90
CA LEU A 94 -0.40 -2.49 -6.26
C LEU A 94 0.71 -2.13 -7.26
N ARG A 95 1.01 -3.02 -8.21
CA ARG A 95 2.01 -2.77 -9.26
C ARG A 95 1.63 -1.56 -10.12
N ALA A 96 0.35 -1.40 -10.46
CA ALA A 96 -0.13 -0.25 -11.22
C ALA A 96 0.02 1.08 -10.45
N ILE A 97 -0.27 1.10 -9.14
CA ILE A 97 -0.02 2.27 -8.28
C ILE A 97 1.48 2.61 -8.28
N MET A 98 2.34 1.62 -8.02
CA MET A 98 3.79 1.83 -8.00
C MET A 98 4.31 2.39 -9.32
N ASN A 99 3.93 1.80 -10.46
CA ASN A 99 4.34 2.27 -11.78
C ASN A 99 3.94 3.73 -12.03
N THR A 100 2.77 4.15 -11.51
CA THR A 100 2.29 5.53 -11.62
C THR A 100 3.07 6.52 -10.77
N GLU A 101 3.71 6.06 -9.68
CA GLU A 101 4.56 6.90 -8.82
C GLU A 101 6.03 6.94 -9.28
N TYR A 102 6.57 5.81 -9.75
CA TYR A 102 7.95 5.72 -10.24
C TYR A 102 8.14 6.24 -11.67
N GLY A 103 7.10 6.20 -12.51
CA GLY A 103 7.15 6.70 -13.89
C GLY A 103 7.05 8.23 -14.03
N LYS A 104 7.37 8.98 -12.97
CA LYS A 104 7.42 10.45 -12.97
C LYS A 104 8.81 10.97 -13.25
#